data_AF-A0AAV5U0D7-F1
#
_entry.id   AF-A0AAV5U0D7-F1
#
_cell.length_a   1.000
_cell.length_b   1.000
_cell.length_c   1.000
_cell.angle_alpha   90.00
_cell.angle_beta   90.00
_cell.angle_gamma   90.00
#
_symmetry.space_group_name_H-M   'P 1'
#
loop_
_entity.id
_entity.type
_entity.pdbx_description
1 polymer ?
#
loop_
_entity_poly.entity_id
_entity_poly.type
_entity_poly.pdbx_seq_one_letter_code
_entity_poly.pdbx_strand_id
1 'polypeptide(L)'
;MQTRVLIFLCLQASPLLAKHVDIPAPYADDCLIDHGTNLYDQKNAEKVPWYTINLDDPPKERFKQIATDYKDNIKELIDKIKWLIVPTHPNALKFVDDILGGMDGKIAEPYQDEIKGISDASGIPLGEIVLYNIFYEVFTVCTSVIAVDEQNKVYHSRNLDFGL
;
A
#
# COMPACT_ATOMS: atom_id res chain seq x y z
N MET A 1 -13.48 30.06 18.37
CA MET A 1 -13.64 30.66 17.02
C MET A 1 -12.33 30.65 16.23
N GLN A 2 -11.17 30.94 16.85
CA GLN A 2 -9.85 30.88 16.21
C GLN A 2 -9.45 29.52 15.62
N THR A 3 -9.77 28.41 16.29
CA THR A 3 -9.34 27.06 15.83
C THR A 3 -10.02 26.62 14.53
N ARG A 4 -11.27 27.04 14.30
CA ARG A 4 -12.01 26.73 13.06
C ARG A 4 -11.53 27.56 11.87
N VAL A 5 -11.07 28.79 12.12
CA VAL A 5 -10.50 29.68 11.09
C VAL A 5 -9.12 29.22 10.66
N LEU A 6 -8.29 28.72 11.58
CA LEU A 6 -6.97 28.16 11.25
C LEU A 6 -7.08 26.89 10.38
N ILE A 7 -8.01 25.99 10.70
CA ILE A 7 -8.22 24.76 9.92
C ILE A 7 -8.72 25.10 8.50
N PHE A 8 -9.63 26.06 8.36
CA PHE A 8 -10.10 26.53 7.05
C PHE A 8 -8.98 27.20 6.23
N LEU A 9 -8.11 27.99 6.85
CA LEU A 9 -6.95 28.60 6.17
C LEU A 9 -5.91 27.56 5.69
N CYS A 10 -5.66 26.51 6.47
CA CYS A 10 -4.76 25.42 6.05
C CYS A 10 -5.33 24.64 4.86
N LEU A 11 -6.65 24.41 4.80
CA LEU A 11 -7.30 23.72 3.68
C LEU A 11 -7.32 24.55 2.38
N GLN A 12 -7.29 25.88 2.46
CA GLN A 12 -7.23 26.74 1.27
C GLN A 12 -5.81 26.97 0.72
N ALA A 13 -4.77 26.67 1.49
CA ALA A 13 -3.38 26.83 1.06
C ALA A 13 -2.86 25.64 0.22
N SER A 14 -3.51 24.47 0.30
CA SER A 14 -2.96 23.23 -0.26
C SER A 14 -2.96 23.12 -1.80
N PRO A 15 -3.95 23.60 -2.57
CA PRO A 15 -3.89 23.48 -4.03
C PRO A 15 -3.09 24.60 -4.73
N LEU A 16 -2.67 25.66 -4.02
CA LEU A 16 -1.96 26.83 -4.59
C LEU A 16 -0.42 26.72 -4.55
N LEU A 17 0.13 25.62 -4.04
CA LEU A 17 1.57 25.44 -3.80
C LEU A 17 2.19 24.27 -4.57
N ALA A 18 1.55 23.77 -5.61
CA ALA A 18 2.24 22.95 -6.61
C ALA A 18 3.18 23.85 -7.43
N LYS A 19 4.29 24.26 -6.81
CA LYS A 19 5.43 24.77 -7.56
C LYS A 19 6.10 23.56 -8.18
N HIS A 20 6.30 23.61 -9.49
CA HIS A 20 7.29 22.78 -10.13
C HIS A 20 8.63 23.01 -9.40
N VAL A 21 9.18 21.95 -8.84
CA VAL A 21 10.48 21.97 -8.18
C VAL A 21 11.44 21.24 -9.11
N ASP A 22 12.29 22.00 -9.79
CA ASP A 22 13.46 21.46 -10.47
C ASP A 22 14.47 21.03 -9.41
N ILE A 23 14.70 19.73 -9.30
CA ILE A 23 15.73 19.21 -8.40
C ILE A 23 17.08 19.36 -9.11
N PRO A 24 18.12 19.92 -8.47
CA PRO A 24 19.42 20.05 -9.12
C PRO A 24 20.04 18.68 -9.42
N ALA A 25 20.92 18.64 -10.42
CA ALA A 25 21.70 17.45 -10.75
C ALA A 25 22.38 16.85 -9.49
N PRO A 26 22.40 15.51 -9.33
CA PRO A 26 22.00 14.49 -10.31
C PRO A 26 20.53 14.05 -10.23
N TYR A 27 19.68 14.74 -9.48
CA TYR A 27 18.31 14.31 -9.19
C TYR A 27 17.24 15.00 -10.06
N ALA A 28 17.67 15.77 -11.06
CA ALA A 28 16.78 16.35 -12.06
C ALA A 28 16.05 15.22 -12.79
N ASP A 29 14.83 15.50 -13.25
CA ASP A 29 14.09 14.61 -14.12
C ASP A 29 14.81 14.43 -15.46
N ASP A 30 14.86 13.19 -15.94
CA ASP A 30 15.51 12.81 -17.19
C ASP A 30 14.59 11.88 -17.98
N CYS A 31 14.11 12.34 -19.13
CA CYS A 31 13.25 11.55 -20.00
C CYS A 31 14.12 10.57 -20.79
N LEU A 32 14.12 9.30 -20.38
CA LEU A 32 14.95 8.25 -21.00
C LEU A 32 14.71 8.08 -22.51
N ILE A 33 13.48 8.37 -22.97
CA ILE A 33 13.10 8.27 -24.38
C ILE A 33 13.79 9.34 -25.22
N ASP A 34 14.09 10.52 -24.67
CA ASP A 34 14.78 11.59 -25.39
C ASP A 34 16.21 11.19 -25.78
N HIS A 35 16.82 10.27 -25.02
CA HIS A 35 18.12 9.66 -25.31
C HIS A 35 18.01 8.34 -26.09
N GLY A 36 16.84 8.02 -26.64
CA GLY A 36 16.60 6.79 -27.41
C GLY A 36 16.57 5.51 -26.56
N THR A 37 16.49 5.62 -25.22
CA THR A 37 16.45 4.47 -24.32
C THR A 37 15.01 4.09 -24.00
N ASN A 38 14.57 2.93 -24.50
CA ASN A 38 13.27 2.36 -24.14
C ASN A 38 13.46 1.15 -23.21
N LEU A 39 13.07 1.30 -21.94
CA LEU A 39 13.14 0.24 -20.93
C LEU A 39 11.87 -0.62 -20.86
N TYR A 40 10.84 -0.31 -21.65
CA TYR A 40 9.61 -1.08 -21.65
C TYR A 40 9.84 -2.48 -22.24
N ASP A 41 9.61 -3.50 -21.42
CA ASP A 41 9.53 -4.89 -21.84
C ASP A 41 8.26 -5.52 -21.27
N GLN A 42 7.37 -5.96 -22.16
CA GLN A 42 6.11 -6.61 -21.78
C GLN A 42 6.34 -7.87 -20.95
N LYS A 43 7.47 -8.58 -21.14
CA LYS A 43 7.81 -9.78 -20.37
C LYS A 43 8.05 -9.49 -18.89
N ASN A 44 8.32 -8.23 -18.52
CA ASN A 44 8.42 -7.86 -17.11
C ASN A 44 7.10 -8.07 -16.37
N ALA A 45 5.95 -8.00 -17.04
CA ALA A 45 4.65 -8.29 -16.44
C ALA A 45 4.52 -9.77 -16.02
N GLU A 46 5.25 -10.68 -16.68
CA GLU A 46 5.25 -12.12 -16.36
C GLU A 46 6.04 -12.43 -15.08
N LYS A 47 6.86 -11.49 -14.59
CA LYS A 47 7.62 -11.66 -13.35
C LYS A 47 6.74 -11.61 -12.09
N VAL A 48 5.54 -11.05 -12.18
CA VAL A 48 4.57 -11.00 -11.09
C VAL A 48 3.61 -12.18 -11.24
N PRO A 49 3.56 -13.12 -10.27
CA PRO A 49 2.67 -14.26 -10.36
C PRO A 49 1.19 -13.85 -10.39
N TRP A 50 0.40 -14.58 -11.16
CA TRP A 50 -1.04 -14.37 -11.27
C TRP A 50 -1.79 -15.36 -10.38
N TYR A 51 -2.79 -14.85 -9.66
CA TYR A 51 -3.71 -15.64 -8.85
C TYR A 51 -5.14 -15.37 -9.29
N THR A 52 -5.97 -16.40 -9.28
CA THR A 52 -7.42 -16.25 -9.49
C THR A 52 -8.09 -16.16 -8.14
N ILE A 53 -8.76 -15.04 -7.87
CA ILE A 53 -9.59 -14.85 -6.68
C ILE A 53 -11.05 -15.05 -7.07
N ASN A 54 -11.66 -16.12 -6.60
CA ASN A 54 -13.06 -16.40 -6.85
C ASN A 54 -13.93 -15.66 -5.82
N LEU A 55 -14.68 -14.64 -6.26
CA LEU A 55 -15.55 -13.86 -5.37
C LEU A 55 -16.81 -14.62 -4.93
N ASP A 56 -17.15 -15.72 -5.61
CA ASP A 56 -18.25 -16.61 -5.22
C ASP A 56 -17.90 -17.48 -4.01
N ASP A 57 -16.61 -17.65 -3.71
CA ASP A 57 -16.16 -18.38 -2.53
C ASP A 57 -16.45 -17.57 -1.25
N PRO A 58 -16.65 -18.25 -0.09
CA PRO A 58 -16.75 -17.57 1.19
C PRO A 58 -15.55 -16.63 1.40
N PRO A 59 -15.76 -15.39 1.90
CA PRO A 59 -14.69 -14.38 2.04
C PRO A 59 -13.41 -14.92 2.70
N LYS A 60 -13.58 -15.77 3.72
CA LYS A 60 -12.50 -16.41 4.46
C LYS A 60 -11.59 -17.33 3.63
N GLU A 61 -12.06 -17.85 2.50
CA GLU A 61 -11.30 -18.77 1.65
C GLU A 61 -10.62 -18.05 0.47
N ARG A 62 -11.08 -16.85 0.09
CA ARG A 62 -10.68 -16.15 -1.15
C ARG A 62 -9.18 -15.95 -1.31
N PHE A 63 -8.49 -15.62 -0.21
CA PHE A 63 -7.06 -15.28 -0.22
C PHE A 63 -6.16 -16.35 0.40
N LYS A 64 -6.73 -17.53 0.71
CA LYS A 64 -6.02 -18.59 1.43
C LYS A 64 -4.79 -19.10 0.69
N GLN A 65 -4.87 -19.25 -0.63
CA GLN A 65 -3.73 -19.68 -1.45
C GLN A 65 -2.58 -18.66 -1.36
N ILE A 66 -2.85 -17.37 -1.64
CA ILE A 66 -1.85 -16.31 -1.58
C ILE A 66 -1.25 -16.20 -0.17
N ALA A 67 -2.09 -16.22 0.87
CA ALA A 67 -1.63 -16.17 2.25
C ALA A 67 -0.73 -17.35 2.61
N THR A 68 -0.98 -18.53 2.05
CA THR A 68 -0.14 -19.72 2.25
C THR A 68 1.19 -19.58 1.52
N ASP A 69 1.15 -19.18 0.25
CA ASP A 69 2.32 -19.11 -0.63
C ASP A 69 3.31 -18.02 -0.17
N TYR A 70 2.83 -16.93 0.42
CA TYR A 70 3.64 -15.79 0.88
C TYR A 70 3.75 -15.62 2.40
N LYS A 71 3.31 -16.60 3.20
CA LYS A 71 3.31 -16.49 4.68
C LYS A 71 4.67 -16.05 5.25
N ASP A 72 5.76 -16.59 4.70
CA ASP A 72 7.11 -16.31 5.18
C ASP A 72 7.54 -14.88 4.81
N ASN A 73 7.18 -14.40 3.61
CA ASN A 73 7.45 -13.03 3.18
C ASN A 73 6.65 -12.00 3.98
N ILE A 74 5.36 -12.27 4.23
CA ILE A 74 4.51 -11.40 5.05
C ILE A 74 5.10 -11.31 6.47
N LYS A 75 5.46 -12.45 7.05
CA LYS A 75 6.07 -12.51 8.36
C LYS A 75 7.40 -11.76 8.43
N GLU A 76 8.28 -11.96 7.45
CA GLU A 76 9.58 -11.27 7.39
C GLU A 76 9.41 -9.74 7.34
N LEU A 77 8.46 -9.24 6.55
CA LEU A 77 8.18 -7.81 6.45
C LEU A 77 7.65 -7.25 7.78
N ILE A 78 6.71 -7.95 8.43
CA ILE A 78 6.20 -7.55 9.75
C ILE A 78 7.34 -7.54 10.78
N ASP A 79 8.20 -8.55 10.79
CA ASP A 79 9.33 -8.65 11.72
C ASP A 79 10.35 -7.51 11.50
N LYS A 80 10.61 -7.10 10.25
CA LYS A 80 11.44 -5.92 9.92
C LYS A 80 10.83 -4.63 10.47
N ILE A 81 9.52 -4.46 10.32
CA ILE A 81 8.83 -3.26 10.83
C ILE A 81 8.88 -3.22 12.36
N LYS A 82 8.63 -4.35 13.02
CA LYS A 82 8.80 -4.47 14.48
C LYS A 82 10.23 -4.12 14.90
N TRP A 83 11.23 -4.61 14.18
CA TRP A 83 12.64 -4.30 14.47
C TRP A 83 12.96 -2.80 14.34
N LEU A 84 12.37 -2.09 13.39
CA LEU A 84 12.53 -0.63 13.24
C LEU A 84 11.83 0.15 14.36
N ILE A 85 10.63 -0.28 14.76
CA ILE A 85 9.76 0.49 15.66
C ILE A 85 10.06 0.20 17.15
N VAL A 86 10.18 -1.07 17.53
CA VAL A 86 10.24 -1.50 18.94
C VAL A 86 11.38 -0.85 19.74
N PRO A 87 12.60 -0.65 19.21
CA PRO A 87 13.68 0.00 19.95
C PRO A 87 13.36 1.43 20.38
N THR A 88 12.54 2.15 19.60
CA THR A 88 12.14 3.54 19.88
C THR A 88 10.77 3.63 20.55
N HIS A 89 9.89 2.66 20.30
CA HIS A 89 8.51 2.61 20.80
C HIS A 89 8.20 1.19 21.35
N PRO A 90 8.74 0.83 22.53
CA PRO A 90 8.63 -0.53 23.06
C PRO A 90 7.19 -0.99 23.37
N ASN A 91 6.27 -0.05 23.56
CA ASN A 91 4.85 -0.34 23.78
C ASN A 91 4.05 -0.55 22.48
N ALA A 92 4.66 -0.39 21.30
CA ALA A 92 3.97 -0.52 20.02
C ALA A 92 3.37 -1.93 19.81
N LEU A 93 4.06 -2.98 20.26
CA LEU A 93 3.54 -4.35 20.16
C LEU A 93 2.26 -4.54 20.96
N LYS A 94 2.19 -3.96 22.17
CA LYS A 94 0.98 -4.01 22.99
C LYS A 94 -0.21 -3.32 22.30
N PHE A 95 0.04 -2.22 21.58
CA PHE A 95 -1.00 -1.57 20.78
C PHE A 95 -1.52 -2.49 19.66
N VAL A 96 -0.61 -3.18 18.97
CA VAL A 96 -0.97 -4.14 17.91
C VAL A 96 -1.81 -5.29 18.49
N ASP A 97 -1.37 -5.87 19.59
CA ASP A 97 -2.05 -7.02 20.18
C ASP A 97 -3.40 -6.64 20.82
N ASP A 98 -3.45 -5.59 21.64
CA ASP A 98 -4.65 -5.23 22.40
C ASP A 98 -5.70 -4.49 21.56
N ILE A 99 -5.26 -3.57 20.69
CA ILE A 99 -6.18 -2.70 19.93
C ILE A 99 -6.49 -3.30 18.56
N LEU A 100 -5.46 -3.70 17.81
CA LEU A 100 -5.66 -4.23 16.46
C LEU A 100 -6.17 -5.68 16.50
N GLY A 101 -5.73 -6.48 17.48
CA GLY A 101 -6.31 -7.81 17.74
C GLY A 101 -7.81 -7.74 18.09
N GLY A 102 -8.25 -6.66 18.74
CA GLY A 102 -9.65 -6.37 19.06
C GLY A 102 -10.45 -5.71 17.92
N MET A 103 -9.95 -5.70 16.68
CA MET A 103 -10.70 -5.22 15.50
C MET A 103 -11.62 -6.28 14.90
N ASP A 104 -11.58 -7.52 15.40
CA ASP A 104 -12.61 -8.51 15.13
C ASP A 104 -14.01 -7.94 15.51
N GLY A 105 -14.96 -7.98 14.57
CA GLY A 105 -16.31 -7.42 14.72
C GLY A 105 -16.42 -5.92 14.42
N LYS A 106 -15.31 -5.22 14.14
CA LYS A 106 -15.29 -3.77 13.82
C LYS A 106 -14.95 -3.47 12.37
N ILE A 107 -14.34 -4.44 11.69
CA ILE A 107 -14.05 -4.35 10.25
C ILE A 107 -15.32 -4.75 9.51
N ALA A 108 -15.68 -4.02 8.46
CA ALA A 108 -16.85 -4.33 7.66
C ALA A 108 -16.65 -5.63 6.86
N GLU A 109 -17.71 -6.39 6.67
CA GLU A 109 -17.72 -7.48 5.68
C GLU A 109 -17.60 -6.90 4.26
N PRO A 110 -16.90 -7.58 3.32
CA PRO A 110 -16.29 -8.91 3.45
C PRO A 110 -14.87 -8.93 4.06
N TYR A 111 -14.28 -7.74 4.31
CA TYR A 111 -12.86 -7.61 4.65
C TYR A 111 -12.50 -8.27 5.98
N GLN A 112 -13.44 -8.27 6.93
CA GLN A 112 -13.22 -8.92 8.22
C GLN A 112 -12.89 -10.40 8.05
N ASP A 113 -13.73 -11.14 7.32
CA ASP A 113 -13.53 -12.57 7.12
C ASP A 113 -12.36 -12.87 6.17
N GLU A 114 -12.10 -12.01 5.18
CA GLU A 114 -10.90 -12.11 4.33
C GLU A 114 -9.60 -11.99 5.15
N ILE A 115 -9.50 -10.98 6.03
CA ILE A 115 -8.35 -10.76 6.92
C ILE A 115 -8.19 -11.93 7.90
N LYS A 116 -9.29 -12.44 8.47
CA LYS A 116 -9.25 -13.66 9.31
C LYS A 116 -8.76 -14.88 8.53
N GLY A 117 -9.22 -15.05 7.29
CA GLY A 117 -8.78 -16.12 6.41
C GLY A 117 -7.28 -16.09 6.15
N ILE A 118 -6.73 -14.90 5.91
CA ILE A 118 -5.29 -14.69 5.76
C ILE A 118 -4.54 -15.03 7.05
N SER A 119 -5.02 -14.57 8.20
CA SER A 119 -4.44 -14.87 9.52
C SER A 119 -4.40 -16.38 9.79
N ASP A 120 -5.52 -17.08 9.58
CA ASP A 120 -5.62 -18.53 9.78
C ASP A 120 -4.71 -19.31 8.83
N ALA A 121 -4.63 -18.91 7.55
CA ALA A 121 -3.84 -19.60 6.53
C ALA A 121 -2.32 -19.39 6.70
N SER A 122 -1.92 -18.18 7.08
CA SER A 122 -0.50 -17.83 7.27
C SER A 122 0.04 -18.22 8.65
N GLY A 123 -0.84 -18.37 9.66
CA GLY A 123 -0.48 -18.56 11.06
C GLY A 123 0.01 -17.29 11.75
N ILE A 124 -0.16 -16.12 11.12
CA ILE A 124 0.25 -14.81 11.67
C ILE A 124 -0.92 -14.25 12.51
N PRO A 125 -0.66 -13.68 13.70
CA PRO A 125 -1.72 -13.13 14.55
C PRO A 125 -2.61 -12.10 13.84
N LEU A 126 -3.92 -12.15 14.09
CA LEU A 126 -4.90 -11.29 13.44
C LEU A 126 -4.54 -9.80 13.52
N GLY A 127 -4.12 -9.32 14.70
CA GLY A 127 -3.72 -7.93 14.90
C GLY A 127 -2.55 -7.49 14.00
N GLU A 128 -1.63 -8.41 13.68
CA GLU A 128 -0.51 -8.14 12.78
C GLU A 128 -0.94 -8.11 11.31
N ILE A 129 -1.89 -8.96 10.90
CA ILE A 129 -2.48 -8.89 9.54
C ILE A 129 -3.32 -7.62 9.38
N VAL A 130 -4.03 -7.20 10.43
CA VAL A 130 -4.74 -5.91 10.44
C VAL A 130 -3.75 -4.75 10.32
N LEU A 131 -2.65 -4.77 11.10
CA LEU A 131 -1.58 -3.78 10.98
C LEU A 131 -0.99 -3.75 9.55
N TYR A 132 -0.79 -4.92 8.96
CA TYR A 132 -0.26 -5.06 7.60
C TYR A 132 -1.14 -4.34 6.56
N ASN A 133 -2.47 -4.40 6.72
CA ASN A 133 -3.39 -3.67 5.86
C ASN A 133 -3.33 -2.14 6.08
N ILE A 134 -3.13 -1.69 7.32
CA ILE A 134 -3.01 -0.26 7.65
C ILE A 134 -1.75 0.37 7.02
N PHE A 135 -0.67 -0.40 6.82
CA PHE A 135 0.54 0.17 6.23
C PHE A 135 0.34 0.75 4.83
N TYR A 136 -0.58 0.19 4.05
CA TYR A 136 -0.91 0.75 2.73
C TYR A 136 -1.54 2.14 2.81
N GLU A 137 -2.15 2.51 3.93
CA GLU A 137 -2.85 3.78 4.13
C GLU A 137 -1.92 4.93 4.54
N VAL A 138 -0.70 4.63 5.00
CA VAL A 138 0.19 5.63 5.63
C VAL A 138 1.53 5.76 4.90
N PHE A 139 2.05 4.66 4.33
CA PHE A 139 3.44 4.59 3.85
C PHE A 139 3.57 4.46 2.32
N THR A 140 2.46 4.58 1.59
CA THR A 140 2.47 4.50 0.14
C THR A 140 2.67 5.87 -0.50
N VAL A 141 3.52 5.91 -1.52
CA VAL A 141 3.67 7.04 -2.45
C VAL A 141 3.45 6.50 -3.87
N CYS A 142 3.03 7.36 -4.79
CA CYS A 142 2.88 6.95 -6.17
C CYS A 142 3.01 8.12 -7.14
N THR A 143 3.35 7.76 -8.38
CA THR A 143 3.07 8.55 -9.57
C THR A 143 2.03 7.80 -10.39
N SER A 144 0.96 8.48 -10.81
CA SER A 144 -0.10 7.91 -11.65
C SER A 144 -0.33 8.78 -12.88
N VAL A 145 -0.47 8.16 -14.04
CA VAL A 145 -0.65 8.84 -15.33
C VAL A 145 -1.86 8.26 -16.04
N ILE A 146 -2.73 9.14 -16.54
CA ILE A 146 -3.84 8.80 -17.42
C ILE A 146 -3.64 9.57 -18.72
N ALA A 147 -3.65 8.87 -19.85
CA ALA A 147 -3.50 9.45 -21.17
C ALA A 147 -4.60 8.92 -22.11
N VAL A 148 -4.98 9.73 -23.09
CA VAL A 148 -5.92 9.34 -24.15
C VAL A 148 -5.23 9.60 -25.49
N ASP A 149 -5.17 8.60 -26.36
CA ASP A 149 -4.62 8.79 -27.70
C ASP A 149 -5.62 9.44 -28.68
N GLU A 150 -5.14 9.77 -29.88
CA GLU A 150 -5.96 10.40 -30.93
C GLU A 150 -7.14 9.52 -31.40
N GLN A 151 -7.11 8.22 -31.09
CA GLN A 151 -8.18 7.26 -31.39
C GLN A 151 -9.15 7.09 -30.21
N ASN A 152 -9.08 7.95 -29.18
CA ASN A 152 -9.86 7.88 -27.94
C ASN A 152 -9.60 6.64 -27.08
N LYS A 153 -8.47 5.95 -27.25
CA LYS A 153 -8.10 4.86 -26.36
C LYS A 153 -7.42 5.41 -25.11
N VAL A 154 -7.88 4.91 -23.97
CA VAL A 154 -7.39 5.32 -22.64
C VAL A 154 -6.23 4.41 -22.21
N TYR A 155 -5.17 5.01 -21.69
CA TYR A 155 -4.05 4.37 -21.03
C TYR A 155 -4.00 4.84 -19.58
N HIS A 156 -3.81 3.91 -18.65
CA HIS A 156 -3.65 4.19 -17.23
C HIS A 156 -2.42 3.43 -16.74
N SER A 157 -1.45 4.15 -16.20
CA SER A 157 -0.24 3.58 -15.62
C SER A 157 0.04 4.20 -14.25
N ARG A 158 0.78 3.46 -13.41
CA ARG A 158 1.22 3.92 -12.11
C ARG A 158 2.50 3.24 -11.67
N ASN A 159 3.26 3.92 -10.82
CA ASN A 159 4.20 3.29 -9.92
C ASN A 159 3.53 3.03 -8.56
N LEU A 160 4.16 2.18 -7.75
CA LEU A 160 3.83 2.00 -6.35
C LEU A 160 5.15 2.03 -5.59
N ASP A 161 5.38 3.15 -4.91
CA ASP A 161 6.57 3.36 -4.10
C ASP A 161 6.18 3.11 -2.64
N PHE A 162 7.04 2.41 -1.91
CA PHE A 162 6.76 2.01 -0.53
C PHE A 162 7.97 2.33 0.34
N GLY A 163 7.77 3.23 1.31
CA GLY A 163 8.82 3.65 2.25
C GLY A 163 8.61 3.01 3.62
N LEU A 164 9.53 2.16 4.03
CA LEU A 164 9.60 1.57 5.38
C LEU A 164 10.41 2.43 6.33
#